data_AF-A0A659Q977-F1
#
_entry.id   AF-A0A659Q977-F1
#
_cell.length_a   1.000
_cell.length_b   1.000
_cell.length_c   1.000
_cell.angle_alpha   90.00
_cell.angle_beta   90.00
_cell.angle_gamma   90.00
#
_symmetry.space_group_name_H-M   'P 1'
#
loop_
_entity.id
_entity.type
_entity.pdbx_description
1 polymer ?
#
loop_
_entity_poly.entity_id
_entity_poly.type
_entity_poly.pdbx_seq_one_letter_code
_entity_poly.pdbx_strand_id
1 'polypeptide(L)'
;PDLSTTAASRRARHQRRPAGGQMEQFRPNFVVSGVAAWEEDSWKVLRIGDVIFDVVKPCSRCIFTTVSPEKGQKHPSGEPLATLQAFRTAQDNGDVDFGQNLIARNSGVIRVGDEVESLATAPAIAYGAARVGGRVSPAEPPVAS
;
A
#
# COMPACT_ATOMS: atom_id res chain seq x y z
N PRO A 1 -12.52 -6.61 -4.41
CA PRO A 1 -11.85 -5.34 -4.05
C PRO A 1 -10.55 -5.27 -4.84
N ASP A 2 -10.37 -4.22 -5.62
CA ASP A 2 -9.26 -4.10 -6.56
C ASP A 2 -8.18 -3.19 -5.98
N LEU A 3 -6.91 -3.62 -6.00
CA LEU A 3 -5.79 -2.82 -5.51
C LEU A 3 -5.21 -1.96 -6.65
N SER A 4 -5.15 -0.65 -6.47
CA SER A 4 -4.48 0.28 -7.39
C SER A 4 -3.23 0.89 -6.78
N THR A 5 -2.22 1.13 -7.62
CA THR A 5 -0.99 1.85 -7.26
C THR A 5 -0.49 2.65 -8.47
N THR A 6 0.33 3.69 -8.26
CA THR A 6 0.92 4.42 -9.37
C THR A 6 2.31 3.89 -9.72
N ALA A 7 2.66 3.94 -11.01
CA ALA A 7 3.98 3.57 -11.52
C ALA A 7 5.09 4.48 -10.93
N ALA A 8 4.75 5.71 -10.55
CA ALA A 8 5.65 6.63 -9.88
C ALA A 8 5.92 6.23 -8.43
N SER A 9 4.88 5.91 -7.63
CA SER A 9 5.05 5.37 -6.26
C SER A 9 5.83 4.05 -6.26
N ARG A 10 5.58 3.20 -7.25
CA ARG A 10 6.33 1.97 -7.49
C ARG A 10 7.82 2.24 -7.70
N ARG A 11 8.16 3.16 -8.62
CA ARG A 11 9.56 3.57 -8.87
C ARG A 11 10.20 4.22 -7.66
N ALA A 12 9.48 5.10 -6.95
CA ALA A 12 9.97 5.76 -5.74
C ALA A 12 10.34 4.76 -4.64
N ARG A 13 9.59 3.66 -4.50
CA ARG A 13 9.97 2.54 -3.63
C ARG A 13 11.19 1.79 -4.14
N HIS A 14 11.23 1.41 -5.42
CA HIS A 14 12.37 0.67 -5.99
C HIS A 14 13.69 1.44 -5.94
N GLN A 15 13.64 2.76 -6.15
CA GLN A 15 14.82 3.64 -6.05
C GLN A 15 15.37 3.71 -4.63
N ARG A 16 14.52 3.56 -3.60
CA ARG A 16 14.95 3.51 -2.20
C ARG A 16 15.58 2.17 -1.83
N ARG A 17 15.22 1.06 -2.50
CA ARG A 17 15.89 -0.25 -2.33
C ARG A 17 15.67 -1.20 -3.52
N PRO A 18 16.69 -1.44 -4.38
CA PRO A 18 16.57 -2.34 -5.54
C PRO A 18 16.37 -3.82 -5.17
N ALA A 19 16.83 -4.24 -3.99
CA ALA A 19 16.85 -5.65 -3.57
C ALA A 19 15.59 -6.13 -2.81
N GLY A 20 14.56 -5.28 -2.67
CA GLY A 20 13.43 -5.51 -1.77
C GLY A 20 12.10 -5.85 -2.47
N GLY A 21 12.01 -7.03 -3.10
CA GLY A 21 10.75 -7.69 -3.49
C GLY A 21 10.21 -7.39 -4.90
N GLN A 22 9.74 -8.45 -5.59
CA GLN A 22 9.09 -8.38 -6.91
C GLN A 22 7.62 -7.91 -6.80
N MET A 23 7.06 -7.35 -7.87
CA MET A 23 5.71 -6.76 -7.89
C MET A 23 4.59 -7.75 -7.54
N GLU A 24 4.79 -9.04 -7.84
CA GLU A 24 3.84 -10.13 -7.58
C GLU A 24 3.50 -10.28 -6.09
N GLN A 25 4.37 -9.77 -5.20
CA GLN A 25 4.15 -9.79 -3.75
C GLN A 25 3.04 -8.83 -3.32
N PHE A 26 2.73 -7.83 -4.13
CA PHE A 26 1.72 -6.79 -3.84
C PHE A 26 0.38 -7.07 -4.51
N ARG A 27 0.37 -7.90 -5.56
CA ARG A 27 -0.82 -8.25 -6.35
C ARG A 27 -1.73 -7.04 -6.66
N PRO A 28 -1.19 -5.94 -7.22
CA PRO A 28 -2.04 -4.84 -7.69
C PRO A 28 -2.84 -5.31 -8.91
N ASN A 29 -4.14 -4.99 -8.94
CA ASN A 29 -5.00 -5.21 -10.11
C ASN A 29 -4.84 -4.07 -11.12
N PHE A 30 -4.54 -2.85 -10.65
CA PHE A 30 -4.32 -1.68 -11.51
C PHE A 30 -2.99 -0.98 -11.19
N VAL A 31 -2.24 -0.65 -12.25
CA VAL A 31 -1.04 0.20 -12.16
C VAL A 31 -1.24 1.42 -13.04
N VAL A 32 -1.40 2.59 -12.43
CA VAL A 32 -1.67 3.86 -13.13
C VAL A 32 -0.35 4.56 -13.44
N SER A 33 -0.13 4.97 -14.68
CA SER A 33 1.03 5.77 -15.10
C SER A 33 0.64 7.22 -15.42
N GLY A 34 1.62 8.13 -15.47
CA GLY A 34 1.39 9.53 -15.85
C GLY A 34 1.06 10.49 -14.70
N VAL A 35 0.99 9.97 -13.47
CA VAL A 35 0.70 10.75 -12.26
C VAL A 35 1.93 10.80 -11.35
N ALA A 36 1.99 11.82 -10.48
CA ALA A 36 3.10 11.96 -9.54
C ALA A 36 3.11 10.83 -8.51
N ALA A 37 4.26 10.59 -7.87
CA ALA A 37 4.33 9.61 -6.79
C ALA A 37 3.43 10.07 -5.63
N TRP A 38 2.68 9.13 -5.05
CA TRP A 38 1.76 9.31 -3.91
C TRP A 38 0.50 10.12 -4.22
N GLU A 39 0.30 10.53 -5.47
CA GLU A 39 -0.90 11.24 -5.88
C GLU A 39 -2.17 10.40 -5.62
N GLU A 40 -2.02 9.07 -5.67
CA GLU A 40 -3.09 8.14 -5.36
C GLU A 40 -3.70 8.27 -3.97
N ASP A 41 -2.95 8.81 -2.99
CA ASP A 41 -3.44 8.94 -1.62
C ASP A 41 -4.53 10.01 -1.47
N SER A 42 -4.66 10.90 -2.46
CA SER A 42 -5.67 11.95 -2.48
C SER A 42 -6.92 11.57 -3.28
N TRP A 43 -6.91 10.43 -3.98
CA TRP A 43 -8.05 10.05 -4.81
C TRP A 43 -9.22 9.61 -3.95
N LYS A 44 -10.42 10.09 -4.31
CA LYS A 44 -11.68 9.67 -3.70
C LYS A 44 -12.56 8.92 -4.68
N VAL A 45 -12.63 9.40 -5.93
CA VAL A 45 -13.35 8.75 -7.03
C VAL A 45 -12.49 8.79 -8.28
N LEU A 46 -12.38 7.66 -8.96
CA LEU A 46 -11.63 7.50 -10.20
C LEU A 46 -12.54 6.99 -11.31
N ARG A 47 -12.21 7.34 -12.54
CA ARG A 47 -12.76 6.72 -13.75
C ARG A 47 -11.60 6.09 -14.53
N ILE A 48 -11.75 4.83 -14.91
CA ILE A 48 -10.81 4.10 -15.77
C ILE A 48 -11.61 3.59 -16.96
N GLY A 49 -11.35 4.15 -18.15
CA GLY A 49 -12.23 3.94 -19.30
C GLY A 49 -13.67 4.36 -18.98
N ASP A 50 -14.61 3.41 -19.02
CA ASP A 50 -16.03 3.61 -18.72
C ASP A 50 -16.45 3.16 -17.30
N VAL A 51 -15.50 2.67 -16.49
CA VAL A 51 -15.78 2.17 -15.14
C VAL A 51 -15.38 3.19 -14.09
N ILE A 52 -16.31 3.49 -13.18
CA ILE A 52 -16.11 4.40 -12.05
C ILE A 52 -15.78 3.58 -10.81
N PHE A 53 -14.77 4.02 -10.07
CA PHE A 53 -14.30 3.40 -8.84
C PHE A 53 -14.37 4.38 -7.68
N ASP A 54 -14.87 3.89 -6.55
CA ASP A 54 -14.65 4.53 -5.25
C ASP A 54 -13.31 4.09 -4.67
N VAL A 55 -12.53 5.08 -4.23
CA VAL A 55 -11.32 4.84 -3.43
C VAL A 55 -11.76 4.75 -1.98
N VAL A 56 -11.77 3.54 -1.44
CA VAL A 56 -12.43 3.28 -0.15
C VAL A 56 -11.49 3.45 1.02
N LYS A 57 -10.26 2.94 0.89
CA LYS A 57 -9.23 3.05 1.92
C LYS A 57 -7.84 2.73 1.40
N PRO A 58 -6.80 3.27 2.04
CA PRO A 58 -5.44 2.78 1.87
C PRO A 58 -5.33 1.28 2.13
N CYS A 59 -4.42 0.63 1.41
CA CYS A 59 -4.18 -0.79 1.58
C CYS A 59 -3.09 -1.02 2.64
N SER A 60 -3.53 -1.30 3.86
CA SER A 60 -2.69 -1.69 4.98
C SER A 60 -1.95 -2.99 4.66
N ARG A 61 -0.61 -2.96 4.73
CA ARG A 61 0.26 -4.12 4.47
C ARG A 61 0.67 -4.76 5.78
N CYS A 62 0.21 -5.98 6.02
CA CYS A 62 0.56 -6.75 7.22
C CYS A 62 1.89 -7.51 7.05
N ILE A 63 2.42 -8.06 8.14
CA ILE A 63 3.70 -8.81 8.15
C ILE A 63 3.74 -10.00 7.17
N PHE A 64 2.59 -10.50 6.73
CA PHE A 64 2.51 -11.55 5.70
C PHE A 64 3.11 -11.14 4.36
N THR A 65 3.25 -9.84 4.07
CA THR A 65 3.89 -9.35 2.84
C THR A 65 5.41 -9.51 2.86
N THR A 66 5.99 -9.83 4.02
CA THR A 66 7.41 -10.16 4.17
C THR A 66 7.72 -11.62 3.88
N VAL A 67 6.68 -12.44 3.67
CA VAL A 67 6.80 -13.85 3.30
C VAL A 67 6.92 -13.95 1.78
N SER A 68 8.05 -14.47 1.29
CA SER A 68 8.25 -14.64 -0.15
C SER A 68 7.25 -15.68 -0.69
N PRO A 69 6.42 -15.35 -1.70
CA PRO A 69 5.47 -16.29 -2.31
C PRO A 69 6.17 -17.53 -2.91
N GLU A 70 7.43 -17.39 -3.32
CA GLU A 70 8.23 -18.47 -3.93
C GLU A 70 8.87 -19.38 -2.89
N LYS A 71 9.16 -18.88 -1.69
CA LYS A 71 9.94 -19.62 -0.68
C LYS A 71 9.20 -19.92 0.62
N GLY A 72 8.02 -19.32 0.85
CA GLY A 72 7.25 -19.47 2.09
C GLY A 72 7.96 -18.96 3.35
N GLN A 73 9.11 -18.30 3.20
CA GLN A 73 9.96 -17.84 4.29
C GLN A 73 9.91 -16.33 4.41
N LYS A 74 9.91 -15.82 5.64
CA LYS A 74 10.08 -14.39 5.93
C LYS A 74 11.45 -13.96 5.44
N HIS A 75 11.52 -12.83 4.74
CA HIS A 75 12.80 -12.24 4.39
C HIS A 75 13.59 -11.96 5.68
N PRO A 76 14.86 -12.37 5.80
CA PRO A 76 15.62 -12.24 7.06
C PRO A 76 15.76 -10.79 7.55
N SER A 77 15.57 -9.81 6.65
CA SER A 77 15.56 -8.37 6.96
C SER A 77 14.16 -7.74 7.07
N GLY A 78 13.07 -8.52 7.05
CA GLY A 78 11.69 -7.99 7.15
C GLY A 78 11.24 -7.13 5.97
N GLU A 79 11.95 -7.20 4.85
CA GLU A 79 11.56 -6.51 3.62
C GLU A 79 10.35 -7.21 2.97
N PRO A 80 9.46 -6.47 2.29
CA PRO A 80 9.51 -5.04 1.96
C PRO A 80 8.90 -4.10 3.02
N LEU A 81 8.44 -4.65 4.14
CA LEU A 81 7.73 -3.91 5.18
C LEU A 81 8.67 -2.93 5.91
N ALA A 82 9.91 -3.33 6.17
CA ALA A 82 10.92 -2.48 6.80
C ALA A 82 11.17 -1.17 6.02
N THR A 83 11.26 -1.24 4.68
CA THR A 83 11.39 -0.05 3.84
C THR A 83 10.15 0.84 3.92
N LEU A 84 8.95 0.26 3.88
CA LEU A 84 7.70 1.03 3.98
C LEU A 84 7.53 1.67 5.37
N GLN A 85 7.89 0.97 6.45
CA GLN A 85 7.84 1.52 7.82
C GLN A 85 8.64 2.82 7.97
N ALA A 86 9.72 3.00 7.20
CA ALA A 86 10.53 4.20 7.28
C ALA A 86 9.83 5.48 6.79
N PHE A 87 8.75 5.39 6.01
CA PHE A 87 8.09 6.60 5.45
C PHE A 87 6.60 6.47 5.11
N ARG A 88 6.00 5.29 5.24
CA ARG A 88 4.59 4.98 4.93
C ARG A 88 3.81 4.51 6.15
N THR A 89 4.26 4.88 7.34
CA THR A 89 3.50 4.63 8.57
C THR A 89 2.46 5.75 8.72
N ALA A 90 1.18 5.40 8.67
CA ALA A 90 0.07 6.30 8.85
C ALA A 90 0.07 6.84 10.30
N GLN A 91 -0.04 8.15 10.45
CA GLN A 91 0.13 8.81 11.76
C GLN A 91 -1.10 8.72 12.66
N ASP A 92 -2.26 8.38 12.10
CA ASP A 92 -3.54 8.24 12.78
C ASP A 92 -3.70 6.88 13.47
N ASN A 93 -3.26 5.79 12.82
CA ASN A 93 -3.44 4.42 13.30
C ASN A 93 -2.14 3.60 13.44
N GLY A 94 -1.02 4.07 12.87
CA GLY A 94 0.27 3.36 12.89
C GLY A 94 0.41 2.24 11.84
N ASP A 95 -0.56 2.09 10.93
CA ASP A 95 -0.52 1.09 9.87
C ASP A 95 0.48 1.48 8.77
N VAL A 96 1.02 0.48 8.09
CA VAL A 96 1.97 0.69 6.98
C VAL A 96 1.23 0.51 5.66
N ASP A 97 0.96 1.60 4.97
CA ASP A 97 0.08 1.60 3.80
C ASP A 97 0.84 1.69 2.47
N PHE A 98 0.41 0.89 1.50
CA PHE A 98 0.90 0.99 0.13
C PHE A 98 -0.18 0.62 -0.89
N GLY A 99 -0.52 1.60 -1.75
CA GLY A 99 -1.62 1.48 -2.70
C GLY A 99 -3.00 1.74 -2.08
N GLN A 100 -4.03 1.72 -2.92
CA GLN A 100 -5.40 2.08 -2.57
C GLN A 100 -6.37 0.96 -2.95
N ASN A 101 -7.38 0.71 -2.11
CA ASN A 101 -8.44 -0.25 -2.42
C ASN A 101 -9.59 0.44 -3.16
N LEU A 102 -9.96 -0.12 -4.31
CA LEU A 102 -11.02 0.35 -5.17
C LEU A 102 -12.26 -0.56 -5.11
N ILE A 103 -13.43 0.06 -5.21
CA ILE A 103 -14.71 -0.62 -5.45
C ILE A 103 -15.34 -0.05 -6.71
N ALA A 104 -15.61 -0.90 -7.70
CA ALA A 104 -16.31 -0.50 -8.91
C ALA A 104 -17.79 -0.16 -8.60
N ARG A 105 -18.25 1.00 -9.08
CA ARG A 105 -19.66 1.41 -9.02
C ARG A 105 -20.51 0.79 -10.11
N ASN A 106 -19.88 0.43 -11.23
CA ASN A 106 -20.51 -0.18 -12.39
C ASN A 106 -19.63 -1.30 -12.95
N SER A 107 -20.22 -2.12 -13.81
CA SER A 107 -19.51 -3.14 -14.58
C SER A 107 -19.11 -2.62 -15.95
N GLY A 108 -17.93 -3.01 -16.42
CA GLY A 108 -17.45 -2.69 -17.77
C GLY A 108 -16.16 -3.45 -18.06
N VAL A 109 -15.65 -3.27 -19.28
CA VAL A 109 -14.36 -3.84 -19.69
C VAL A 109 -13.30 -2.76 -19.61
N ILE A 110 -12.26 -3.01 -18.82
CA ILE A 110 -11.08 -2.15 -18.74
C ILE A 110 -9.94 -2.80 -19.50
N ARG A 111 -9.18 -2.00 -20.24
CA ARG A 111 -8.01 -2.42 -21.00
C ARG A 111 -6.78 -1.65 -20.59
N VAL A 112 -5.63 -2.26 -20.79
CA VAL A 112 -4.35 -1.56 -20.66
C VAL A 112 -4.31 -0.43 -21.68
N GLY A 113 -4.01 0.78 -21.21
CA GLY A 113 -4.01 1.99 -22.02
C GLY A 113 -5.26 2.84 -21.89
N ASP A 114 -6.30 2.37 -21.18
CA ASP A 114 -7.47 3.20 -20.87
C ASP A 114 -7.06 4.41 -20.02
N GLU A 115 -7.68 5.55 -20.32
CA GLU A 115 -7.45 6.80 -19.61
C GLU A 115 -7.95 6.69 -18.16
N VAL A 116 -7.18 7.28 -17.25
CA VAL A 116 -7.50 7.35 -15.82
C VAL A 116 -7.75 8.81 -15.47
N GLU A 117 -8.94 9.09 -14.94
CA GLU A 117 -9.37 10.43 -14.52
C GLU A 117 -9.73 10.41 -13.03
N SER A 118 -9.29 11.43 -12.28
CA SER A 118 -9.77 11.66 -10.91
C SER A 118 -11.03 12.52 -10.94
N LEU A 119 -12.17 11.94 -10.58
CA LEU A 119 -13.46 12.63 -10.53
C LEU A 119 -13.67 13.37 -9.20
N ALA A 120 -13.02 12.91 -8.12
CA ALA A 120 -13.03 13.57 -6.83
C ALA A 120 -11.78 13.25 -6.03
N THR A 121 -11.35 14.19 -5.21
CA THR A 121 -10.23 14.05 -4.27
C THR A 121 -10.69 14.21 -2.82
N ALA A 122 -9.85 13.74 -1.90
CA ALA A 122 -9.94 13.91 -0.47
C ALA A 122 -8.56 14.23 0.10
N PRO A 123 -8.46 14.81 1.30
CA PRO A 123 -7.19 14.97 1.98
C PRO A 123 -6.50 13.61 2.17
N ALA A 124 -5.24 13.52 1.77
CA ALA A 124 -4.42 12.33 1.99
C ALA A 124 -4.13 12.14 3.48
N ILE A 125 -3.97 10.88 3.90
CA ILE A 125 -3.49 10.54 5.24
C ILE A 125 -2.05 11.06 5.42
N ALA A 126 -1.75 11.59 6.60
CA ALA A 126 -0.40 11.98 6.96
C ALA A 126 0.46 10.73 7.22
N TYR A 127 1.51 10.55 6.42
CA TYR A 127 2.48 9.46 6.60
C TYR A 127 3.79 9.96 7.21
N GLY A 128 4.45 9.09 7.96
CA GLY A 128 5.76 9.33 8.54
C GLY A 128 6.59 8.07 8.72
N ALA A 129 7.77 8.23 9.31
CA ALA A 129 8.56 7.12 9.80
C ALA A 129 7.87 6.49 11.01
N ALA A 130 7.88 5.16 11.10
CA ALA A 130 7.46 4.45 12.29
C ALA A 130 8.26 4.99 13.49
N ARG A 131 7.57 5.60 14.45
CA ARG A 131 8.17 5.85 15.76
C ARG A 131 8.39 4.47 16.36
N VAL A 132 9.65 4.07 16.55
CA VAL A 132 9.99 2.86 17.29
C VAL A 132 9.58 3.10 18.74
N GLY A 133 8.32 2.80 19.06
CA GLY A 133 7.86 2.64 20.43
C GLY A 133 8.66 1.51 21.07
N GLY A 134 9.25 1.77 22.23
CA GLY A 134 10.12 0.84 22.94
C GLY A 134 9.51 -0.54 23.08
N ARG A 135 10.39 -1.56 23.12
CA ARG A 135 10.06 -2.97 23.36
C ARG A 135 8.96 -3.07 24.44
N VAL A 136 7.78 -3.55 24.04
CA VAL A 136 6.85 -4.13 24.99
C VAL A 136 7.48 -5.45 25.42
N SER A 137 8.15 -5.45 26.58
CA SER A 137 8.45 -6.70 27.29
C SER A 137 7.13 -7.37 27.63
N PRO A 138 7.02 -8.71 27.46
CA PRO A 138 5.84 -9.42 27.94
C PRO A 138 5.75 -9.24 29.45
N ALA A 139 4.59 -8.77 29.92
CA ALA A 139 4.28 -8.75 31.34
C ALA A 139 4.29 -10.20 31.84
N GLU A 140 5.21 -10.49 32.76
CA GLU A 140 5.27 -11.76 33.48
C GLU A 140 3.99 -11.86 34.34
N PRO A 141 3.23 -12.96 34.25
CA PRO A 141 2.02 -13.11 35.06
C PRO A 141 2.41 -13.23 36.54
N PRO A 142 1.58 -12.70 37.47
CA PRO A 142 1.86 -12.77 38.88
C PRO A 142 1.86 -14.24 39.33
N VAL A 143 3.00 -14.69 39.87
CA VAL A 143 3.08 -15.96 40.59
C VAL A 143 2.22 -15.81 41.85
N ALA A 144 1.12 -16.55 41.89
CA ALA A 144 0.32 -16.71 43.10
C ALA A 144 1.06 -17.66 44.06
N SER A 145 1.21 -17.17 45.29
CA SER A 145 1.60 -17.78 46.58
C SER A 145 2.20 -19.18 46.63
#